data_AF-A0A7W1P919-F1
#
_entry.id   AF-A0A7W1P919-F1
#
_cell.length_a   1.000
_cell.length_b   1.000
_cell.length_c   1.000
_cell.angle_alpha   90.00
_cell.angle_beta   90.00
_cell.angle_gamma   90.00
#
_symmetry.space_group_name_H-M   'P 1'
#
loop_
_entity.id
_entity.type
_entity.pdbx_description
1 polymer ?
#
loop_
_entity_poly.entity_id
_entity_poly.type
_entity_poly.pdbx_seq_one_letter_code
_entity_poly.pdbx_strand_id
1 'polypeptide(L)'
;GSLRAPARLGIFVLFFLGVLAAYGYAALEQALRPRFRVLMAVGVCSMLALEYWVVPLRLVPYANEPAPLYVWLAQQPRGVVAEFPMPSPAALPGPDARYAYLSTFHWMPTVNGYSGFYPQSYLERLHRLADFPDETATTRLWGDGVTYVIVHPREYPDGQGESILEALGTNLSYVRLGTFESDRGEAVVFRLR
;
A
#
# COMPACT_ATOMS: atom_id res chain seq x y z
N GLY A 1 10.56 8.52 -20.70
CA GLY A 1 10.61 7.08 -20.36
C GLY A 1 11.47 6.92 -19.12
N SER A 2 10.88 6.69 -17.96
CA SER A 2 11.63 6.43 -16.73
C SER A 2 12.07 4.98 -16.71
N LEU A 3 13.34 4.73 -16.41
CA LEU A 3 13.86 3.40 -16.12
C LEU A 3 13.10 2.86 -14.90
N ARG A 4 12.20 1.89 -15.14
CA ARG A 4 11.52 1.14 -14.09
C ARG A 4 12.58 0.39 -13.28
N ALA A 5 12.79 0.83 -12.04
CA ALA A 5 13.59 0.19 -10.99
C ALA A 5 15.11 0.05 -11.28
N PRO A 6 15.95 1.07 -10.99
CA PRO A 6 17.42 0.94 -10.98
C PRO A 6 17.93 -0.20 -10.08
N ALA A 7 17.12 -0.66 -9.11
CA ALA A 7 17.39 -1.82 -8.28
C ALA A 7 17.66 -3.12 -9.09
N ARG A 8 17.13 -3.26 -10.32
CA ARG A 8 17.37 -4.44 -11.16
C ARG A 8 18.82 -4.53 -11.67
N LEU A 9 19.53 -3.40 -11.78
CA LEU A 9 20.95 -3.42 -12.12
C LEU A 9 21.80 -4.01 -10.97
N GLY A 10 21.32 -3.90 -9.73
CA GLY A 10 21.98 -4.49 -8.57
C GLY A 10 22.17 -6.00 -8.68
N ILE A 11 21.26 -6.71 -9.37
CA ILE A 11 21.37 -8.16 -9.61
C ILE A 11 22.63 -8.48 -10.42
N PHE A 12 22.92 -7.68 -11.45
CA PHE A 12 24.13 -7.88 -12.25
C PHE A 12 25.39 -7.56 -11.46
N VAL A 13 25.38 -6.49 -10.65
CA VAL A 13 26.52 -6.14 -9.78
C VAL A 13 26.82 -7.25 -8.78
N LEU A 14 25.78 -7.78 -8.11
CA LEU A 14 25.91 -8.90 -7.18
C LEU A 14 26.39 -10.17 -7.88
N PHE A 15 25.89 -10.44 -9.08
CA PHE A 15 26.35 -11.57 -9.90
C PHE A 15 27.84 -11.46 -10.25
N PHE A 16 28.29 -10.32 -10.79
CA PHE A 16 29.70 -10.10 -11.12
C PHE A 16 30.60 -10.15 -9.88
N LEU A 17 30.14 -9.60 -8.76
CA LEU A 17 30.87 -9.68 -7.49
C LEU A 17 31.00 -11.12 -7.00
N GLY A 18 29.94 -11.93 -7.12
CA GLY A 18 29.96 -13.36 -6.79
C GLY A 18 30.94 -14.14 -7.66
N VAL A 19 30.97 -13.85 -8.97
CA VAL A 19 31.94 -14.45 -9.90
C VAL A 19 33.38 -14.06 -9.53
N LEU A 20 33.64 -12.78 -9.25
CA LEU A 20 34.94 -12.30 -8.78
C LEU A 20 35.37 -12.93 -7.46
N ALA A 21 34.45 -13.08 -6.50
CA ALA A 21 34.70 -13.73 -5.23
C ALA A 21 35.06 -15.22 -5.41
N ALA A 22 34.39 -15.93 -6.33
CA ALA A 22 34.73 -17.32 -6.66
C ALA A 22 36.13 -17.44 -7.27
N TYR A 23 36.51 -16.54 -8.19
CA TYR A 23 37.88 -16.51 -8.73
C TYR A 23 38.93 -16.16 -7.66
N GLY A 24 38.63 -15.21 -6.77
CA GLY A 24 39.50 -14.86 -5.64
C GLY A 24 39.70 -16.03 -4.68
N TYR A 25 38.63 -16.76 -4.36
CA TYR A 25 38.69 -17.99 -3.58
C TYR A 25 39.58 -19.05 -4.24
N ALA A 26 39.39 -19.31 -5.54
CA ALA A 26 40.17 -20.29 -6.29
C ALA A 26 41.67 -19.92 -6.37
N ALA A 27 41.99 -18.63 -6.52
CA ALA A 27 43.37 -18.14 -6.52
C ALA A 27 44.05 -18.28 -5.15
N LEU A 28 43.35 -17.94 -4.06
CA LEU A 28 43.86 -18.13 -2.70
C LEU A 28 44.02 -19.61 -2.34
N GLU A 29 43.08 -20.45 -2.76
CA GLU A 29 43.13 -21.88 -2.50
C GLU A 29 44.42 -22.52 -3.05
N GLN A 30 44.83 -22.14 -4.26
CA GLN A 30 46.06 -22.64 -4.89
C GLN A 30 47.32 -22.27 -4.09
N ALA A 31 47.35 -21.10 -3.44
CA ALA A 31 48.48 -20.62 -2.65
C ALA A 31 48.50 -21.17 -1.19
N LEU A 32 47.40 -21.72 -0.71
CA LEU A 32 47.25 -22.16 0.68
C LEU A 32 47.53 -23.66 0.87
N ARG A 33 48.07 -24.01 2.05
CA ARG A 33 48.24 -25.41 2.49
C ARG A 33 46.87 -26.10 2.72
N PRO A 34 46.77 -27.44 2.63
CA PRO A 34 45.49 -28.17 2.70
C PRO A 34 44.63 -27.82 3.92
N ARG A 35 45.26 -27.69 5.10
CA ARG A 35 44.59 -27.33 6.36
C ARG A 35 43.92 -25.95 6.32
N PHE A 36 44.53 -24.97 5.65
CA PHE A 36 44.00 -23.61 5.55
C PHE A 36 42.88 -23.50 4.51
N ARG A 37 42.87 -24.37 3.48
CA ARG A 37 41.78 -24.46 2.51
C ARG A 37 40.47 -24.88 3.19
N VAL A 38 40.54 -25.91 4.03
CA VAL A 38 39.38 -26.38 4.80
C VAL A 38 38.87 -25.30 5.74
N LEU A 39 39.76 -24.62 6.48
CA LEU A 39 39.40 -23.49 7.35
C LEU A 39 38.73 -22.34 6.57
N MET A 40 39.25 -22.00 5.40
CA MET A 40 38.67 -20.95 4.54
C MET A 40 37.28 -21.35 4.02
N ALA A 41 37.12 -22.59 3.54
CA ALA A 41 35.82 -23.11 3.09
C ALA A 41 34.78 -23.06 4.20
N VAL A 42 35.13 -23.56 5.39
CA VAL A 42 34.26 -23.54 6.57
C VAL A 42 33.92 -22.11 6.97
N GLY A 43 34.88 -21.19 6.93
CA GLY A 43 34.66 -19.77 7.22
C GLY A 43 33.66 -19.12 6.27
N VAL A 44 33.81 -19.32 4.96
CA VAL A 44 32.89 -18.78 3.94
C VAL A 44 31.49 -19.37 4.11
N CYS A 45 31.37 -20.70 4.25
CA CYS A 45 30.08 -21.36 4.48
C CYS A 45 29.41 -20.88 5.77
N SER A 46 30.18 -20.67 6.84
CA SER A 46 29.63 -20.17 8.12
C SER A 46 29.17 -18.72 8.01
N MET A 47 29.92 -17.87 7.30
CA MET A 47 29.53 -16.49 7.03
C MET A 47 28.24 -16.43 6.20
N LEU A 48 28.12 -17.24 5.15
CA LEU A 48 26.89 -17.34 4.37
C LEU A 48 25.72 -17.85 5.22
N ALA A 49 25.93 -18.89 6.03
CA ALA A 49 24.89 -19.39 6.93
C ALA A 49 24.42 -18.35 7.95
N LEU A 50 25.32 -17.48 8.43
CA LEU A 50 25.01 -16.38 9.33
C LEU A 50 24.28 -15.24 8.62
N GLU A 51 24.72 -14.87 7.41
CA GLU A 51 24.08 -13.82 6.59
C GLU A 51 22.68 -14.24 6.15
N TYR A 52 22.51 -15.51 5.76
CA TYR A 52 21.23 -16.12 5.39
C TYR A 52 20.46 -16.67 6.60
N TRP A 53 20.91 -16.43 7.84
CA TRP A 53 20.10 -16.71 9.01
C TRP A 53 18.94 -15.71 9.06
N VAL A 54 17.90 -16.01 8.30
CA VAL A 54 16.73 -15.16 8.12
C VAL A 54 16.00 -15.03 9.46
N VAL A 55 15.95 -13.82 10.00
CA VAL A 55 14.93 -13.45 10.98
C VAL A 55 13.58 -13.70 10.30
N PRO A 56 12.69 -14.55 10.86
CA PRO A 56 11.40 -14.82 10.24
C PRO A 56 10.70 -13.48 10.02
N LEU A 57 10.41 -13.18 8.75
CA LEU A 57 9.58 -12.05 8.40
C LEU A 57 8.27 -12.22 9.17
N ARG A 58 7.95 -11.24 10.02
CA ARG A 58 6.69 -11.24 10.77
C ARG A 58 5.57 -11.11 9.75
N LEU A 59 5.04 -12.25 9.32
CA LEU A 59 3.84 -12.29 8.49
C LEU A 59 2.67 -11.93 9.39
N VAL A 60 1.93 -10.89 9.02
CA VAL A 60 0.66 -10.56 9.65
C VAL A 60 -0.41 -11.32 8.87
N PRO A 61 -1.21 -12.20 9.52
CA PRO A 61 -2.32 -12.83 8.84
C PRO A 61 -3.29 -11.74 8.37
N TYR A 62 -3.52 -11.69 7.06
CA TYR A 62 -4.53 -10.84 6.46
C TYR A 62 -5.66 -11.74 5.97
N ALA A 63 -6.89 -11.47 6.43
CA ALA A 63 -8.04 -12.27 6.05
C ALA A 63 -8.28 -12.13 4.54
N ASN A 64 -8.35 -13.26 3.84
CA ASN A 64 -8.67 -13.30 2.41
C ASN A 64 -10.19 -13.29 2.14
N GLU A 65 -10.99 -13.10 3.18
CA GLU A 65 -12.44 -13.01 3.07
C GLU A 65 -12.86 -11.54 2.98
N PRO A 66 -13.75 -11.18 2.04
CA PRO A 66 -14.23 -9.82 1.92
C PRO A 66 -15.05 -9.44 3.16
N ALA A 67 -14.73 -8.29 3.75
CA ALA A 67 -15.56 -7.71 4.81
C ALA A 67 -16.98 -7.42 4.29
N PRO A 68 -18.02 -7.43 5.16
CA PRO A 68 -19.41 -7.21 4.77
C PRO A 68 -19.64 -5.95 3.93
N LEU A 69 -18.89 -4.87 4.21
CA LEU A 69 -18.86 -3.65 3.40
C LEU A 69 -18.65 -3.92 1.90
N TYR A 70 -17.60 -4.68 1.56
CA TYR A 70 -17.21 -4.92 0.17
C TYR A 70 -18.14 -5.92 -0.52
N VAL A 71 -18.68 -6.89 0.23
CA VAL A 71 -19.73 -7.80 -0.27
C VAL A 71 -20.99 -7.01 -0.63
N TRP A 72 -21.43 -6.09 0.23
CA TRP A 72 -22.57 -5.24 -0.04
C TRP A 72 -22.30 -4.28 -1.20
N LEU A 73 -21.10 -3.69 -1.27
CA LEU A 73 -20.71 -2.76 -2.33
C LEU A 73 -20.71 -3.43 -3.71
N ALA A 74 -20.25 -4.68 -3.81
CA ALA A 74 -20.26 -5.46 -5.04
C ALA A 74 -21.67 -5.70 -5.61
N GLN A 75 -22.72 -5.58 -4.79
CA GLN A 75 -24.12 -5.72 -5.21
C GLN A 75 -24.76 -4.39 -5.63
N GLN A 76 -24.07 -3.26 -5.44
CA GLN A 76 -24.59 -1.95 -5.80
C GLN A 76 -24.36 -1.63 -7.29
N PRO A 77 -25.12 -0.68 -7.87
CA PRO A 77 -24.84 -0.18 -9.22
C PRO A 77 -23.40 0.30 -9.36
N ARG A 78 -22.78 0.04 -10.52
CA ARG A 78 -21.39 0.47 -10.80
C ARG A 78 -21.25 1.98 -10.61
N GLY A 79 -20.23 2.39 -9.88
CA GLY A 79 -19.90 3.79 -9.64
C GLY A 79 -18.43 3.93 -9.23
N VAL A 80 -17.92 5.16 -9.21
CA VAL A 80 -16.55 5.43 -8.73
C VAL A 80 -16.57 5.53 -7.21
N VAL A 81 -15.60 4.88 -6.55
CA VAL A 81 -15.50 4.80 -5.09
C VAL A 81 -14.34 5.67 -4.59
N ALA A 82 -14.57 6.44 -3.53
CA ALA A 82 -13.53 7.13 -2.78
C ALA A 82 -13.57 6.64 -1.31
N GLU A 83 -12.43 6.18 -0.80
CA GLU A 83 -12.25 5.71 0.57
C GLU A 83 -11.41 6.70 1.39
N PHE A 84 -11.87 6.95 2.61
CA PHE A 84 -11.29 7.93 3.53
C PHE A 84 -10.96 7.28 4.88
N PRO A 85 -9.83 7.62 5.52
CA PRO A 85 -8.91 8.71 5.16
C PRO A 85 -8.03 8.40 3.94
N MET A 86 -7.77 9.42 3.12
CA MET A 86 -6.74 9.37 2.07
C MET A 86 -5.35 9.59 2.69
N PRO A 87 -4.25 9.03 2.13
CA PRO A 87 -2.91 9.34 2.62
C PRO A 87 -2.56 10.82 2.43
N SER A 88 -1.76 11.35 3.35
CA SER A 88 -1.01 12.57 3.10
C SER A 88 0.12 12.29 2.08
N PRO A 89 0.46 13.22 1.18
CA PRO A 89 1.61 13.11 0.29
C PRO A 89 2.92 12.76 1.01
N ALA A 90 3.09 13.21 2.26
CA ALA A 90 4.27 12.93 3.07
C ALA A 90 4.29 11.52 3.70
N ALA A 91 3.14 10.82 3.71
CA ALA A 91 2.96 9.52 4.35
C ALA A 91 2.61 8.40 3.35
N LEU A 92 2.85 8.62 2.06
CA LEU A 92 2.62 7.61 1.03
C LEU A 92 3.50 6.36 1.27
N PRO A 93 2.98 5.15 1.02
CA PRO A 93 1.68 4.87 0.40
C PRO A 93 0.47 4.89 1.34
N GLY A 94 0.66 5.01 2.66
CA GLY A 94 -0.42 5.00 3.65
C GLY A 94 -1.43 3.85 3.42
N PRO A 95 -2.75 4.12 3.46
CA PRO A 95 -3.78 3.10 3.24
C PRO A 95 -4.01 2.74 1.76
N ASP A 96 -3.34 3.37 0.78
CA ASP A 96 -3.63 3.15 -0.64
C ASP A 96 -3.42 1.70 -1.09
N ALA A 97 -2.39 1.02 -0.57
CA ALA A 97 -2.14 -0.38 -0.91
C ALA A 97 -3.26 -1.30 -0.41
N ARG A 98 -3.82 -0.95 0.76
CA ARG A 98 -4.94 -1.67 1.37
C ARG A 98 -6.23 -1.43 0.58
N TYR A 99 -6.57 -0.17 0.27
CA TYR A 99 -7.73 0.13 -0.57
C TYR A 99 -7.62 -0.48 -1.96
N ALA A 100 -6.43 -0.50 -2.56
CA ALA A 100 -6.20 -1.20 -3.82
C ALA A 100 -6.46 -2.71 -3.72
N TYR A 101 -6.02 -3.35 -2.65
CA TYR A 101 -6.34 -4.77 -2.40
C TYR A 101 -7.85 -4.98 -2.21
N LEU A 102 -8.50 -4.17 -1.38
CA LEU A 102 -9.93 -4.30 -1.07
C LEU A 102 -10.82 -4.01 -2.29
N SER A 103 -10.32 -3.21 -3.24
CA SER A 103 -10.98 -2.96 -4.52
C SER A 103 -11.21 -4.22 -5.36
N THR A 104 -10.38 -5.26 -5.15
CA THR A 104 -10.51 -6.55 -5.84
C THR A 104 -11.73 -7.35 -5.42
N PHE A 105 -12.41 -7.00 -4.32
CA PHE A 105 -13.64 -7.66 -3.90
C PHE A 105 -14.90 -7.09 -4.56
N HIS A 106 -14.88 -5.82 -4.99
CA HIS A 106 -16.05 -5.15 -5.58
C HIS A 106 -15.84 -4.71 -7.05
N TRP A 107 -14.60 -4.71 -7.56
CA TRP A 107 -14.26 -4.44 -8.96
C TRP A 107 -14.81 -3.12 -9.54
N MET A 108 -15.00 -2.12 -8.67
CA MET A 108 -15.38 -0.77 -9.09
C MET A 108 -14.14 0.12 -9.20
N PRO A 109 -14.12 1.12 -10.10
CA PRO A 109 -13.04 2.09 -10.16
C PRO A 109 -12.93 2.86 -8.83
N THR A 110 -11.72 2.99 -8.31
CA THR A 110 -11.43 3.71 -7.07
C THR A 110 -10.61 4.98 -7.34
N VAL A 111 -10.87 6.05 -6.60
CA VAL A 111 -10.07 7.29 -6.64
C VAL A 111 -8.76 7.12 -5.86
N ASN A 112 -8.85 6.36 -4.76
CA ASN A 112 -7.72 5.91 -3.97
C ASN A 112 -7.11 4.67 -4.62
N GLY A 113 -5.79 4.60 -4.69
CA GLY A 113 -5.15 3.44 -5.26
C GLY A 113 -3.64 3.51 -5.20
N TYR A 114 -3.05 2.34 -5.02
CA TYR A 114 -1.60 2.19 -4.97
C TYR A 114 -1.03 2.01 -6.38
N SER A 115 0.01 2.78 -6.67
CA SER A 115 0.81 2.67 -7.88
C SER A 115 2.29 2.71 -7.52
N GLY A 116 3.13 2.02 -8.29
CA GLY A 116 4.59 2.13 -8.17
C GLY A 116 5.14 3.51 -8.51
N PHE A 117 4.29 4.43 -8.98
CA PHE A 117 4.60 5.85 -9.21
C PHE A 117 3.35 6.69 -8.98
N TYR A 118 3.48 7.78 -8.23
CA TYR A 118 2.40 8.74 -7.99
C TYR A 118 2.54 9.94 -8.94
N PRO A 119 1.66 10.10 -9.95
CA PRO A 119 1.71 11.25 -10.84
C PRO A 119 1.38 12.54 -10.08
N GLN A 120 1.90 13.67 -10.55
CA GLN A 120 1.65 14.99 -9.94
C GLN A 120 0.16 15.28 -9.76
N SER A 121 -0.68 14.89 -10.72
CA SER A 121 -2.14 15.04 -10.65
C SER A 121 -2.77 14.31 -9.45
N TYR A 122 -2.21 13.16 -9.04
CA TYR A 122 -2.65 12.44 -7.85
C TYR A 122 -2.24 13.16 -6.58
N LEU A 123 -0.99 13.66 -6.52
CA LEU A 123 -0.53 14.44 -5.37
C LEU A 123 -1.37 15.70 -5.18
N GLU A 124 -1.67 16.44 -6.25
CA GLU A 124 -2.56 17.60 -6.18
C GLU A 124 -4.00 17.23 -5.78
N ARG A 125 -4.46 16.02 -6.13
CA ARG A 125 -5.75 15.52 -5.64
C ARG A 125 -5.70 15.32 -4.13
N LEU A 126 -4.67 14.68 -3.60
CA LEU A 126 -4.51 14.49 -2.15
C LEU A 126 -4.49 15.82 -1.39
N HIS A 127 -3.81 16.84 -1.92
CA HIS A 127 -3.84 18.18 -1.31
C HIS A 127 -5.24 18.80 -1.31
N ARG A 128 -6.01 18.67 -2.39
CA ARG A 128 -7.38 19.19 -2.48
C ARG A 128 -8.40 18.42 -1.64
N LEU A 129 -8.10 17.17 -1.30
CA LEU A 129 -8.93 16.31 -0.46
C LEU A 129 -8.45 16.27 0.99
N ALA A 130 -7.39 17.03 1.34
CA ALA A 130 -6.83 17.06 2.69
C ALA A 130 -7.84 17.64 3.71
N ASP A 131 -8.62 18.63 3.30
CA ASP A 131 -9.62 19.31 4.12
C ASP A 131 -11.03 18.71 3.98
N PHE A 132 -11.14 17.46 3.49
CA PHE A 132 -12.42 16.76 3.41
C PHE A 132 -13.11 16.72 4.79
N PRO A 133 -14.42 17.03 4.89
CA PRO A 133 -15.43 17.13 3.82
C PRO A 133 -15.84 18.57 3.45
N ASP A 134 -14.90 19.49 3.27
CA ASP A 134 -15.23 20.84 2.80
C ASP A 134 -15.87 20.87 1.38
N GLU A 135 -16.36 22.05 0.99
CA GLU A 135 -17.00 22.25 -0.31
C GLU A 135 -16.02 22.03 -1.48
N THR A 136 -14.74 22.36 -1.29
CA THR A 136 -13.68 22.16 -2.29
C THR A 136 -13.47 20.68 -2.57
N ALA A 137 -13.35 19.86 -1.52
CA ALA A 137 -13.19 18.42 -1.62
C ALA A 137 -14.44 17.79 -2.23
N THR A 138 -15.62 18.22 -1.82
CA THR A 138 -16.90 17.74 -2.37
C THR A 138 -16.99 18.02 -3.88
N THR A 139 -16.67 19.24 -4.32
CA THR A 139 -16.64 19.62 -5.74
C THR A 139 -15.60 18.81 -6.51
N ARG A 140 -14.45 18.51 -5.90
CA ARG A 140 -13.42 17.67 -6.52
C ARG A 140 -13.88 16.24 -6.73
N LEU A 141 -14.56 15.65 -5.75
CA LEU A 141 -15.14 14.29 -5.83
C LEU A 141 -16.20 14.22 -6.94
N TRP A 142 -17.04 15.25 -7.06
CA TRP A 142 -17.96 15.42 -8.18
C TRP A 142 -17.24 15.43 -9.53
N GLY A 143 -16.17 16.22 -9.66
CA GLY A 143 -15.37 16.29 -10.88
C GLY A 143 -14.62 14.99 -11.21
N ASP A 144 -14.35 14.14 -10.21
CA ASP A 144 -13.79 12.79 -10.39
C ASP A 144 -14.86 11.73 -10.69
N GLY A 145 -16.15 12.10 -10.72
CA GLY A 145 -17.26 11.18 -11.00
C GLY A 145 -17.57 10.23 -9.84
N VAL A 146 -17.19 10.58 -8.61
CA VAL A 146 -17.40 9.74 -7.42
C VAL A 146 -18.88 9.54 -7.15
N THR A 147 -19.26 8.28 -6.97
CA THR A 147 -20.62 7.87 -6.63
C THR A 147 -20.72 7.43 -5.17
N TYR A 148 -19.72 6.68 -4.69
CA TYR A 148 -19.69 6.15 -3.33
C TYR A 148 -18.52 6.75 -2.57
N VAL A 149 -18.80 7.27 -1.38
CA VAL A 149 -17.81 7.77 -0.43
C VAL A 149 -17.86 6.90 0.81
N ILE A 150 -16.76 6.26 1.15
CA ILE A 150 -16.62 5.36 2.29
C ILE A 150 -15.72 6.05 3.31
N VAL A 151 -16.20 6.21 4.53
CA VAL A 151 -15.45 6.82 5.62
C VAL A 151 -15.19 5.77 6.70
N HIS A 152 -13.92 5.56 7.03
CA HIS A 152 -13.45 4.71 8.13
C HIS A 152 -13.13 5.60 9.35
N PRO A 153 -14.11 5.98 10.19
CA PRO A 153 -13.94 6.98 11.26
C PRO A 153 -12.85 6.60 12.27
N ARG A 154 -12.66 5.31 12.56
CA ARG A 154 -11.64 4.82 13.50
C ARG A 154 -10.21 4.95 12.99
N GLU A 155 -10.02 5.23 11.71
CA GLU A 155 -8.69 5.44 11.11
C GLU A 155 -8.25 6.92 11.17
N TYR A 156 -9.14 7.82 11.60
CA TYR A 156 -8.80 9.21 11.87
C TYR A 156 -8.24 9.39 13.29
N PRO A 157 -7.20 10.22 13.47
CA PRO A 157 -6.69 10.55 14.80
C PRO A 157 -7.69 11.42 15.59
N ASP A 158 -7.61 11.34 16.91
CA ASP A 158 -8.25 12.29 17.85
C ASP A 158 -9.78 12.46 17.68
N GLY A 159 -10.47 11.44 17.19
CA GLY A 159 -11.93 11.47 17.02
C GLY A 159 -12.41 12.32 15.84
N GLN A 160 -11.52 12.81 14.97
CA GLN A 160 -11.88 13.61 13.79
C GLN A 160 -12.87 12.89 12.87
N GLY A 161 -12.84 11.55 12.86
CA GLY A 161 -13.78 10.73 12.09
C GLY A 161 -15.24 11.02 12.41
N GLU A 162 -15.59 11.22 13.69
CA GLU A 162 -16.98 11.52 14.08
C GLU A 162 -17.40 12.92 13.61
N SER A 163 -16.53 13.91 13.71
CA SER A 163 -16.77 15.26 13.18
C SER A 163 -17.00 15.25 11.66
N ILE A 164 -16.26 14.41 10.94
CA ILE A 164 -16.43 14.22 9.49
C ILE A 164 -17.79 13.58 9.20
N LEU A 165 -18.19 12.54 9.96
CA LEU A 165 -19.49 11.91 9.79
C LEU A 165 -20.65 12.87 10.08
N GLU A 166 -20.52 13.73 11.09
CA GLU A 166 -21.51 14.76 11.42
C GLU A 166 -21.62 15.81 10.31
N ALA A 167 -20.48 16.29 9.80
CA ALA A 167 -20.43 17.22 8.67
C ALA A 167 -21.04 16.62 7.40
N LEU A 168 -20.80 15.34 7.11
CA LEU A 168 -21.42 14.65 5.98
C LEU A 168 -22.93 14.40 6.20
N GLY A 169 -23.34 14.15 7.44
CA GLY A 169 -24.76 13.94 7.78
C GLY A 169 -25.61 15.20 7.64
N THR A 170 -25.00 16.39 7.77
CA THR A 170 -25.67 17.68 7.57
C THR A 170 -25.58 18.20 6.14
N ASN A 171 -24.68 17.65 5.32
CA ASN A 171 -24.47 18.06 3.94
C ASN A 171 -25.44 17.32 2.98
N LEU A 172 -26.32 18.09 2.33
CA LEU A 172 -27.35 17.57 1.41
C LEU A 172 -26.78 16.86 0.16
N SER A 173 -25.50 17.08 -0.17
CA SER A 173 -24.82 16.41 -1.29
C SER A 173 -24.53 14.94 -0.97
N TYR A 174 -24.59 14.54 0.29
CA TYR A 174 -24.27 13.18 0.73
C TYR A 174 -25.50 12.49 1.30
N VAL A 175 -25.78 11.30 0.79
CA VAL A 175 -26.85 10.44 1.31
C VAL A 175 -26.26 9.22 1.94
N ARG A 176 -26.39 9.12 3.27
CA ARG A 176 -25.94 7.95 4.02
C ARG A 176 -26.72 6.71 3.57
N LEU A 177 -26.00 5.71 3.09
CA LEU A 177 -26.55 4.42 2.65
C LEU A 177 -26.55 3.39 3.79
N GLY A 178 -25.61 3.49 4.73
CA GLY A 178 -25.54 2.62 5.89
C GLY A 178 -24.18 2.63 6.58
N THR A 179 -24.08 1.85 7.66
CA THR A 179 -22.83 1.51 8.33
C THR A 179 -22.59 0.02 8.18
N PHE A 180 -21.37 -0.37 7.85
CA PHE A 180 -20.98 -1.74 7.57
C PHE A 180 -19.66 -2.05 8.27
N GLU A 181 -19.43 -3.32 8.57
CA GLU A 181 -18.11 -3.78 9.03
C GLU A 181 -17.13 -3.84 7.85
N SER A 182 -15.93 -3.27 8.07
CA SER A 182 -14.76 -3.28 7.21
C SER A 182 -13.64 -4.12 7.85
N ASP A 183 -12.50 -4.23 7.16
CA ASP A 183 -11.32 -4.95 7.66
C ASP A 183 -10.66 -4.29 8.89
N ARG A 184 -11.02 -3.04 9.22
CA ARG A 184 -10.44 -2.27 10.32
C ARG A 184 -11.46 -1.68 11.30
N GLY A 185 -12.70 -2.15 11.25
CA GLY A 185 -13.78 -1.71 12.13
C GLY A 185 -15.00 -1.28 11.34
N GLU A 186 -15.74 -0.30 11.83
CA GLU A 186 -16.93 0.19 11.14
C GLU A 186 -16.56 1.22 10.08
N ALA A 187 -17.23 1.14 8.93
CA ALA A 187 -17.18 2.12 7.87
C ALA A 187 -18.59 2.61 7.54
N VAL A 188 -18.71 3.89 7.24
CA VAL A 188 -19.98 4.51 6.84
C VAL A 188 -19.93 4.83 5.36
N VAL A 189 -20.97 4.39 4.63
CA VAL A 189 -21.07 4.61 3.19
C VAL A 189 -22.06 5.72 2.90
N PHE A 190 -21.63 6.67 2.09
CA PHE A 190 -22.44 7.75 1.55
C PHE A 190 -22.49 7.64 0.03
N ARG A 191 -23.63 8.06 -0.54
CA ARG A 191 -23.77 8.32 -1.97
C ARG A 191 -23.65 9.82 -2.21
N LEU A 192 -22.77 10.21 -3.12
CA LEU A 192 -22.71 11.59 -3.60
C LEU A 192 -23.85 11.83 -4.60
N ARG A 193 -24.62 12.89 -4.39
CA ARG A 193 -25.77 13.31 -5.22
C ARG A 193 -25.52 14.65 -5.84
#